data_AF-A0A931MMD9-F1
#
_entry.id   AF-A0A931MMD9-F1
#
_cell.length_a   1.000
_cell.length_b   1.000
_cell.length_c   1.000
_cell.angle_alpha   90.00
_cell.angle_beta   90.00
_cell.angle_gamma   90.00
#
_symmetry.space_group_name_H-M   'P 1'
#
loop_
_entity.id
_entity.type
_entity.pdbx_description
1 polymer ?
#
loop_
_entity_poly.entity_id
_entity_poly.type
_entity_poly.pdbx_seq_one_letter_code
_entity_poly.pdbx_strand_id
1 'polypeptide(L)'
;MSVDYIGAYAPGDREAVKQLLGMTDLPQVAAVARGSPATLAGVRAGDTIVSINAVSTKQLIEESDEPSLFADELEQHLRVLPSDSPIELVLEREGHDITVTITPEAACAPRYILKTDKGIAAFTDGANIAVSSRLIDFAQNDDEIALVAGHELAHVVYGDDEASGLGQRRFWEDRADLLGLRIAHCAGYDVDKGLAYWTRRDAKDWLRLFRDPTHRSRGARVKRMREELASLSCPPALPDMTGDEG
;
A
#
# COMPACT_ATOMS: atom_id res chain seq x y z
N MET A 1 -4.64 -2.29 8.86
CA MET A 1 -3.70 -3.42 9.04
C MET A 1 -3.75 -4.28 7.79
N SER A 2 -2.70 -5.06 7.51
CA SER A 2 -2.76 -6.12 6.51
C SER A 2 -2.79 -7.49 7.19
N VAL A 3 -3.31 -8.47 6.48
CA VAL A 3 -3.50 -9.84 6.95
C VAL A 3 -2.76 -10.80 6.03
N ASP A 4 -2.21 -11.85 6.62
CA ASP A 4 -1.70 -13.02 5.90
C ASP A 4 -2.36 -14.28 6.44
N TYR A 5 -2.41 -15.32 5.64
CA TYR A 5 -3.03 -16.59 5.99
C TYR A 5 -2.25 -17.76 5.40
N ILE A 6 -2.02 -18.78 6.21
CA ILE A 6 -1.21 -19.95 5.81
C ILE A 6 -1.78 -20.68 4.58
N GLY A 7 -3.09 -20.54 4.31
CA GLY A 7 -3.75 -21.08 3.14
C GLY A 7 -3.21 -20.56 1.81
N ALA A 8 -2.66 -19.34 1.76
CA ALA A 8 -2.08 -18.73 0.57
C ALA A 8 -0.77 -19.42 0.10
N TYR A 9 -0.15 -20.21 0.98
CA TYR A 9 1.11 -20.89 0.71
C TYR A 9 0.88 -22.32 0.23
N ALA A 10 1.75 -22.79 -0.67
CA ALA A 10 1.74 -24.16 -1.16
C ALA A 10 1.93 -25.15 0.01
N PRO A 11 1.25 -26.31 0.04
CA PRO A 11 1.30 -27.23 1.17
C PRO A 11 2.71 -27.63 1.63
N GLY A 12 3.66 -27.75 0.70
CA GLY A 12 5.05 -28.09 1.00
C GLY A 12 5.84 -27.00 1.74
N ASP A 13 5.40 -25.74 1.64
CA ASP A 13 6.09 -24.59 2.23
C ASP A 13 5.50 -24.20 3.60
N ARG A 14 4.28 -24.67 3.92
CA ARG A 14 3.52 -24.21 5.10
C ARG A 14 4.26 -24.44 6.41
N GLU A 15 4.91 -25.59 6.59
CA GLU A 15 5.67 -25.86 7.82
C GLU A 15 6.84 -24.88 8.00
N ALA A 16 7.55 -24.56 6.92
CA ALA A 16 8.62 -23.56 6.96
C ALA A 16 8.08 -22.16 7.26
N VAL A 17 6.97 -21.77 6.62
CA VAL A 17 6.30 -20.48 6.84
C VAL A 17 5.83 -20.35 8.29
N LYS A 18 5.17 -21.37 8.85
CA LYS A 18 4.76 -21.40 10.27
C LYS A 18 5.95 -21.20 11.22
N GLN A 19 7.07 -21.86 10.96
CA GLN A 19 8.27 -21.73 11.80
C GLN A 19 8.96 -20.36 11.66
N LEU A 20 9.03 -19.82 10.44
CA LEU A 20 9.73 -18.56 10.17
C LEU A 20 8.93 -17.33 10.64
N LEU A 21 7.61 -17.37 10.50
CA LEU A 21 6.73 -16.23 10.76
C LEU A 21 5.88 -16.39 12.04
N GLY A 22 5.97 -17.55 12.72
CA GLY A 22 5.14 -17.85 13.88
C GLY A 22 3.65 -17.96 13.55
N MET A 23 3.32 -18.28 12.29
CA MET A 23 1.93 -18.37 11.84
C MET A 23 1.24 -19.63 12.39
N THR A 24 -0.07 -19.50 12.61
CA THR A 24 -0.95 -20.60 13.01
C THR A 24 -1.79 -21.06 11.81
N ASP A 25 -2.81 -21.88 12.05
CA ASP A 25 -3.81 -22.24 11.04
C ASP A 25 -4.96 -21.21 10.93
N LEU A 26 -4.84 -20.07 11.63
CA LEU A 26 -5.75 -18.93 11.51
C LEU A 26 -5.04 -17.74 10.85
N PRO A 27 -5.78 -16.72 10.38
CA PRO A 27 -5.19 -15.53 9.77
C PRO A 27 -4.35 -14.77 10.80
N GLN A 28 -3.26 -14.17 10.34
CA GLN A 28 -2.33 -13.41 11.17
C GLN A 28 -2.25 -11.97 10.66
N VAL A 29 -2.10 -11.01 11.57
CA VAL A 29 -1.79 -9.63 11.23
C VAL A 29 -0.36 -9.59 10.67
N ALA A 30 -0.23 -9.32 9.36
CA ALA A 30 1.06 -9.25 8.69
C ALA A 30 1.78 -7.92 8.98
N ALA A 31 1.03 -6.81 8.94
CA ALA A 31 1.57 -5.49 9.25
C ALA A 31 0.50 -4.54 9.79
N VAL A 32 0.94 -3.55 10.59
CA VAL A 32 0.09 -2.48 11.12
C VAL A 32 0.73 -1.13 10.78
N ALA A 33 -0.02 -0.27 10.10
CA ALA A 33 0.44 1.07 9.75
C ALA A 33 0.59 1.93 11.02
N ARG A 34 1.72 2.62 11.17
CA ARG A 34 1.99 3.48 12.34
C ARG A 34 0.91 4.56 12.48
N GLY A 35 0.46 4.80 13.71
CA GLY A 35 -0.58 5.80 14.00
C GLY A 35 -1.99 5.45 13.49
N SER A 36 -2.18 4.31 12.82
CA SER A 36 -3.50 3.88 12.36
C SER A 36 -4.41 3.47 13.53
N PRO A 37 -5.74 3.43 13.32
CA PRO A 37 -6.68 2.92 14.32
C PRO A 37 -6.32 1.56 14.92
N ALA A 38 -5.81 0.64 14.10
CA ALA A 38 -5.36 -0.67 14.57
C ALA A 38 -4.14 -0.56 15.51
N THR A 39 -3.17 0.32 15.21
CA THR A 39 -2.04 0.57 16.13
C THR A 39 -2.53 1.17 17.44
N LEU A 40 -3.45 2.14 17.38
CA LEU A 40 -4.00 2.81 18.56
C LEU A 40 -4.79 1.85 19.46
N ALA A 41 -5.46 0.86 18.86
CA ALA A 41 -6.16 -0.22 19.57
C ALA A 41 -5.20 -1.29 20.14
N GLY A 42 -3.90 -1.24 19.84
CA GLY A 42 -2.90 -2.16 20.36
C GLY A 42 -2.68 -3.43 19.53
N VAL A 43 -3.21 -3.48 18.29
CA VAL A 43 -2.92 -4.55 17.32
C VAL A 43 -1.44 -4.51 16.94
N ARG A 44 -0.80 -5.67 16.82
CA ARG A 44 0.60 -5.82 16.42
C ARG A 44 0.74 -6.84 15.30
N ALA A 45 1.79 -6.67 14.50
CA ALA A 45 2.20 -7.72 13.57
C ALA A 45 2.52 -9.00 14.34
N GLY A 46 2.09 -10.15 13.81
CA GLY A 46 2.21 -11.46 14.46
C GLY A 46 0.99 -11.88 15.27
N ASP A 47 0.05 -10.98 15.57
CA ASP A 47 -1.21 -11.35 16.24
C ASP A 47 -2.03 -12.28 15.36
N THR A 48 -2.49 -13.41 15.90
CA THR A 48 -3.45 -14.29 15.23
C THR A 48 -4.86 -13.72 15.41
N ILE A 49 -5.66 -13.61 14.34
CA ILE A 49 -7.02 -13.09 14.37
C ILE A 49 -7.98 -14.27 14.62
N VAL A 50 -8.56 -14.34 15.82
CA VAL A 50 -9.47 -15.41 16.25
C VAL A 50 -10.91 -15.12 15.84
N SER A 51 -11.36 -13.88 16.00
CA SER A 51 -12.70 -13.46 15.59
C SER A 51 -12.79 -11.96 15.27
N ILE A 52 -13.80 -11.61 14.50
CA ILE A 52 -14.19 -10.24 14.14
C ILE A 52 -15.67 -10.08 14.46
N ASN A 53 -16.04 -9.13 15.32
CA ASN A 53 -17.43 -8.87 15.72
C ASN A 53 -18.18 -10.16 16.13
N ALA A 54 -17.54 -10.96 16.99
CA ALA A 54 -17.99 -12.27 17.46
C ALA A 54 -18.10 -13.39 16.39
N VAL A 55 -17.78 -13.13 15.12
CA VAL A 55 -17.68 -14.16 14.07
C VAL A 55 -16.28 -14.73 14.05
N SER A 56 -16.16 -16.05 14.24
CA SER A 56 -14.87 -16.74 14.24
C SER A 56 -14.23 -16.73 12.85
N THR A 57 -12.94 -16.43 12.76
CA THR A 57 -12.19 -16.56 11.49
C THR A 57 -12.12 -18.01 11.02
N LYS A 58 -12.14 -18.98 11.93
CA LYS A 58 -12.25 -20.40 11.57
C LYS A 58 -13.52 -20.70 10.78
N GLN A 59 -14.66 -20.19 11.25
CA GLN A 59 -15.93 -20.34 10.55
C GLN A 59 -15.86 -19.68 9.17
N LEU A 60 -15.34 -18.45 9.10
CA LEU A 60 -15.20 -17.73 7.83
C LEU A 60 -14.30 -18.49 6.83
N ILE A 61 -13.23 -19.14 7.30
CA ILE A 61 -12.38 -20.00 6.46
C ILE A 61 -13.16 -21.19 5.92
N GLU A 62 -13.97 -21.86 6.76
CA GLU A 62 -14.78 -23.02 6.36
C GLU A 62 -15.88 -22.64 5.34
N GLU A 63 -16.33 -21.39 5.36
CA GLU A 63 -17.32 -20.82 4.44
C GLU A 63 -16.71 -20.24 3.15
N SER A 64 -15.38 -20.11 3.07
CA SER A 64 -14.68 -19.55 1.91
C SER A 64 -14.65 -20.54 0.75
N ASP A 65 -15.04 -20.07 -0.44
CA ASP A 65 -14.96 -20.85 -1.68
C ASP A 65 -13.51 -21.04 -2.15
N GLU A 66 -12.62 -20.07 -1.85
CA GLU A 66 -11.22 -20.07 -2.26
C GLU A 66 -10.30 -19.82 -1.05
N PRO A 67 -10.08 -20.81 -0.15
CA PRO A 67 -9.31 -20.62 1.08
C PRO A 67 -7.87 -20.12 0.87
N SER A 68 -7.32 -20.29 -0.34
CA SER A 68 -5.99 -19.74 -0.70
C SER A 68 -5.97 -18.21 -0.81
N LEU A 69 -7.12 -17.57 -1.00
CA LEU A 69 -7.30 -16.12 -1.08
C LEU A 69 -7.94 -15.55 0.19
N PHE A 70 -8.11 -16.35 1.25
CA PHE A 70 -8.87 -15.95 2.43
C PHE A 70 -8.32 -14.69 3.13
N ALA A 71 -7.00 -14.46 3.12
CA ALA A 71 -6.44 -13.21 3.66
C ALA A 71 -7.00 -11.98 2.92
N ASP A 72 -7.11 -12.06 1.60
CA ASP A 72 -7.67 -11.02 0.74
C ASP A 72 -9.16 -10.83 1.02
N GLU A 73 -9.90 -11.93 1.16
CA GLU A 73 -11.33 -11.91 1.51
C GLU A 73 -11.55 -11.23 2.87
N LEU A 74 -10.70 -11.53 3.86
CA LEU A 74 -10.79 -10.94 5.19
C LEU A 74 -10.45 -9.44 5.19
N GLU A 75 -9.43 -9.03 4.44
CA GLU A 75 -9.11 -7.61 4.23
C GLU A 75 -10.25 -6.85 3.55
N GLN A 76 -10.91 -7.47 2.56
CA GLN A 76 -12.07 -6.90 1.89
C GLN A 76 -13.28 -6.81 2.83
N HIS A 77 -13.51 -7.85 3.65
CA HIS A 77 -14.56 -7.84 4.66
C HIS A 77 -14.38 -6.67 5.64
N LEU A 78 -13.16 -6.51 6.19
CA LEU A 78 -12.83 -5.41 7.09
C LEU A 78 -13.04 -4.02 6.46
N ARG A 79 -12.76 -3.89 5.16
CA ARG A 79 -12.88 -2.62 4.42
C ARG A 79 -14.32 -2.15 4.25
N VAL A 80 -15.27 -3.08 4.10
CA VAL A 80 -16.69 -2.74 3.89
C VAL A 80 -17.48 -2.58 5.19
N LEU A 81 -16.84 -2.81 6.34
CA LEU A 81 -17.47 -2.54 7.63
C LEU A 81 -17.73 -1.02 7.79
N PRO A 82 -18.87 -0.63 8.39
CA PRO A 82 -19.20 0.79 8.58
C PRO A 82 -18.13 1.52 9.41
N SER A 83 -17.72 2.70 8.95
CA SER A 83 -16.70 3.49 9.65
C SER A 83 -17.19 4.14 10.95
N ASP A 84 -18.51 4.18 11.17
CA ASP A 84 -19.16 4.73 12.36
C ASP A 84 -19.35 3.69 13.48
N SER A 85 -18.99 2.44 13.23
CA SER A 85 -19.20 1.32 14.13
C SER A 85 -17.85 0.73 14.57
N PRO A 86 -17.57 0.60 15.88
CA PRO A 86 -16.36 -0.05 16.35
C PRO A 86 -16.27 -1.50 15.89
N ILE A 87 -15.06 -1.95 15.55
CA ILE A 87 -14.76 -3.34 15.20
C ILE A 87 -14.12 -4.00 16.42
N GLU A 88 -14.74 -5.03 16.96
CA GLU A 88 -14.14 -5.86 18.01
C GLU A 88 -13.33 -6.99 17.35
N LEU A 89 -12.06 -7.11 17.75
CA LEU A 89 -11.21 -8.24 17.39
C LEU A 89 -10.87 -9.04 18.64
N VAL A 90 -10.99 -10.36 18.57
CA VAL A 90 -10.29 -11.26 19.48
C VAL A 90 -9.02 -11.71 18.78
N LEU A 91 -7.89 -11.43 19.40
CA LEU A 91 -6.56 -11.74 18.91
C LEU A 91 -5.90 -12.75 19.83
N GLU A 92 -5.05 -13.63 19.31
CA GLU A 92 -4.14 -14.44 20.11
C GLU A 92 -2.72 -13.91 19.91
N ARG A 93 -2.06 -13.57 21.03
CA ARG A 93 -0.66 -13.14 21.05
C ARG A 93 0.08 -13.95 22.11
N GLU A 94 1.16 -14.62 21.71
CA GLU A 94 1.98 -15.44 22.62
C GLU A 94 1.12 -16.46 23.42
N GLY A 95 0.11 -17.05 22.78
CA GLY A 95 -0.80 -18.03 23.38
C GLY A 95 -1.86 -17.46 24.33
N HIS A 96 -2.04 -16.14 24.36
CA HIS A 96 -3.05 -15.48 25.19
C HIS A 96 -4.05 -14.72 24.33
N ASP A 97 -5.34 -14.87 24.67
CA ASP A 97 -6.41 -14.10 24.04
C ASP A 97 -6.40 -12.65 24.53
N ILE A 98 -6.52 -11.72 23.58
CA ILE A 98 -6.58 -10.28 23.78
C ILE A 98 -7.77 -9.75 22.98
N THR A 99 -8.72 -9.12 23.66
CA THR A 99 -9.80 -8.39 23.00
C THR A 99 -9.40 -6.94 22.81
N VAL A 100 -9.53 -6.45 21.57
CA VAL A 100 -9.31 -5.03 21.23
C VAL A 100 -10.51 -4.48 20.48
N THR A 101 -10.76 -3.18 20.65
CA THR A 101 -11.78 -2.46 19.92
C THR A 101 -11.12 -1.42 19.04
N ILE A 102 -11.29 -1.54 17.73
CA ILE A 102 -10.79 -0.60 16.74
C ILE A 102 -11.92 0.36 16.41
N THR A 103 -11.68 1.67 16.54
CA THR A 103 -12.56 2.71 16.01
C THR A 103 -12.11 3.05 14.60
N PRO A 104 -12.85 2.66 13.54
CA PRO A 104 -12.41 2.92 12.18
C PRO A 104 -12.37 4.42 11.85
N GLU A 105 -11.57 4.77 10.85
CA GLU A 105 -11.51 6.13 10.29
C GLU A 105 -11.84 6.06 8.80
N ALA A 106 -12.64 7.01 8.31
CA ALA A 106 -12.91 7.13 6.89
C ALA A 106 -11.66 7.65 6.16
N ALA A 107 -11.06 6.81 5.32
CA ALA A 107 -9.83 7.14 4.59
C ALA A 107 -9.81 6.49 3.20
N CYS A 108 -9.04 7.08 2.28
CA CYS A 108 -8.61 6.38 1.06
C CYS A 108 -7.76 5.18 1.47
N ALA A 109 -8.26 3.97 1.24
CA ALA A 109 -7.62 2.76 1.74
C ALA A 109 -7.17 1.81 0.61
N PRO A 110 -6.50 2.24 -0.47
CA PRO A 110 -6.12 1.31 -1.52
C PRO A 110 -5.26 0.17 -0.95
N ARG A 111 -5.42 -1.03 -1.50
CA ARG A 111 -4.67 -2.20 -1.06
C ARG A 111 -3.32 -2.25 -1.77
N TYR A 112 -2.23 -2.34 -1.02
CA TYR A 112 -0.92 -2.59 -1.61
C TYR A 112 -0.74 -4.09 -1.86
N ILE A 113 -0.44 -4.46 -3.10
CA ILE A 113 -0.24 -5.87 -3.50
C ILE A 113 1.16 -6.06 -4.07
N LEU A 114 1.81 -7.16 -3.69
CA LEU A 114 3.10 -7.55 -4.25
C LEU A 114 2.89 -8.31 -5.55
N LYS A 115 3.49 -7.84 -6.64
CA LYS A 115 3.49 -8.57 -7.92
C LYS A 115 4.82 -9.29 -8.14
N THR A 116 4.79 -10.61 -8.34
CA THR A 116 6.00 -11.43 -8.50
C THR A 116 6.45 -11.59 -9.96
N ASP A 117 5.93 -10.75 -10.88
CA ASP A 117 6.29 -10.80 -12.28
C ASP A 117 7.70 -10.24 -12.56
N LYS A 118 8.17 -10.41 -13.80
CA LYS A 118 9.57 -10.13 -14.18
C LYS A 118 9.87 -8.63 -14.40
N GLY A 119 8.87 -7.75 -14.35
CA GLY A 119 9.02 -6.33 -14.66
C GLY A 119 9.30 -5.47 -13.43
N ILE A 120 10.01 -4.34 -13.59
CA ILE A 120 10.07 -3.28 -12.57
C ILE A 120 8.88 -2.34 -12.82
N ALA A 121 7.82 -2.47 -12.02
CA ALA A 121 6.60 -1.70 -12.20
C ALA A 121 5.94 -1.39 -10.85
N ALA A 122 5.29 -0.23 -10.81
CA ALA A 122 4.20 0.04 -9.92
C ALA A 122 3.04 0.58 -10.78
N PHE A 123 1.80 0.29 -10.39
CA PHE A 123 0.61 0.84 -11.03
C PHE A 123 -0.57 0.72 -10.07
N THR A 124 -1.62 1.50 -10.33
CA THR A 124 -2.90 1.42 -9.62
C THR A 124 -4.07 1.20 -10.57
N ASP A 125 -5.13 0.55 -10.07
CA ASP A 125 -6.44 0.44 -10.70
C ASP A 125 -7.52 1.26 -9.94
N GLY A 126 -7.09 2.15 -9.04
CA GLY A 126 -7.94 2.92 -8.14
C GLY A 126 -8.29 2.21 -6.82
N ALA A 127 -8.35 0.88 -6.80
CA ALA A 127 -8.64 0.10 -5.59
C ALA A 127 -7.38 -0.55 -4.98
N ASN A 128 -6.41 -0.88 -5.84
CA ASN A 128 -5.17 -1.55 -5.52
C ASN A 128 -3.98 -0.73 -6.03
N ILE A 129 -2.86 -0.84 -5.33
CA ILE A 129 -1.55 -0.35 -5.75
C ILE A 129 -0.64 -1.57 -5.83
N ALA A 130 -0.32 -2.00 -7.05
CA ALA A 130 0.59 -3.11 -7.26
C ALA A 130 2.04 -2.61 -7.27
N VAL A 131 2.91 -3.22 -6.47
CA VAL A 131 4.34 -2.98 -6.47
C VAL A 131 5.06 -4.28 -6.82
N SER A 132 5.90 -4.29 -7.84
CA SER A 132 6.57 -5.53 -8.25
C SER A 132 7.77 -5.88 -7.35
N SER A 133 7.99 -7.18 -7.14
CA SER A 133 9.15 -7.73 -6.43
C SER A 133 10.48 -7.21 -7.00
N ARG A 134 10.59 -7.10 -8.33
CA ARG A 134 11.78 -6.54 -8.98
C ARG A 134 11.99 -5.05 -8.71
N LEU A 135 10.91 -4.30 -8.46
CA LEU A 135 11.01 -2.90 -8.03
C LEU A 135 11.60 -2.83 -6.63
N ILE A 136 11.11 -3.67 -5.72
CA ILE A 136 11.64 -3.78 -4.37
C ILE A 136 13.11 -4.22 -4.40
N ASP A 137 13.48 -5.24 -5.20
CA ASP A 137 14.86 -5.70 -5.39
C ASP A 137 15.78 -4.60 -5.97
N PHE A 138 15.23 -3.70 -6.78
CA PHE A 138 15.98 -2.61 -7.39
C PHE A 138 16.17 -1.43 -6.44
N ALA A 139 15.17 -1.16 -5.60
CA ALA A 139 15.22 -0.10 -4.63
C ALA A 139 16.37 -0.36 -3.64
N GLN A 140 17.05 0.70 -3.23
CA GLN A 140 18.19 0.59 -2.30
C GLN A 140 17.79 0.76 -0.84
N ASN A 141 16.59 1.25 -0.58
CA ASN A 141 16.06 1.55 0.75
C ASN A 141 14.54 1.78 0.67
N ASP A 142 13.91 1.84 1.84
CA ASP A 142 12.48 2.06 1.98
C ASP A 142 12.06 3.46 1.50
N ASP A 143 12.94 4.47 1.52
CA ASP A 143 12.63 5.83 1.08
C ASP A 143 12.27 5.87 -0.42
N GLU A 144 12.95 5.05 -1.22
CA GLU A 144 12.68 4.93 -2.66
C GLU A 144 11.37 4.18 -2.94
N ILE A 145 11.11 3.10 -2.18
CA ILE A 145 9.85 2.36 -2.29
C ILE A 145 8.70 3.28 -1.88
N ALA A 146 8.85 4.03 -0.79
CA ALA A 146 7.86 4.95 -0.27
C ALA A 146 7.53 6.06 -1.27
N LEU A 147 8.53 6.59 -1.99
CA LEU A 147 8.27 7.64 -2.97
C LEU A 147 7.51 7.11 -4.21
N VAL A 148 7.82 5.88 -4.65
CA VAL A 148 7.05 5.22 -5.72
C VAL A 148 5.63 4.88 -5.25
N ALA A 149 5.48 4.29 -4.08
CA ALA A 149 4.18 3.98 -3.48
C ALA A 149 3.32 5.23 -3.29
N GLY A 150 3.93 6.32 -2.81
CA GLY A 150 3.27 7.62 -2.65
C GLY A 150 2.78 8.20 -3.98
N HIS A 151 3.54 8.02 -5.07
CA HIS A 151 3.12 8.44 -6.42
C HIS A 151 1.86 7.69 -6.87
N GLU A 152 1.82 6.38 -6.74
CA GLU A 152 0.63 5.58 -7.09
C GLU A 152 -0.57 5.91 -6.18
N LEU A 153 -0.33 6.12 -4.88
CA LEU A 153 -1.37 6.56 -3.95
C LEU A 153 -1.93 7.93 -4.32
N ALA A 154 -1.08 8.84 -4.83
CA ALA A 154 -1.55 10.13 -5.29
C ALA A 154 -2.53 10.00 -6.47
N HIS A 155 -2.29 9.09 -7.42
CA HIS A 155 -3.26 8.79 -8.48
C HIS A 155 -4.60 8.31 -7.92
N VAL A 156 -4.59 7.45 -6.90
CA VAL A 156 -5.82 7.02 -6.20
C VAL A 156 -6.53 8.20 -5.54
N VAL A 157 -5.80 9.06 -4.83
CA VAL A 157 -6.37 10.23 -4.15
C VAL A 157 -7.01 11.20 -5.15
N TYR A 158 -6.40 11.39 -6.31
CA TYR A 158 -6.93 12.24 -7.38
C TYR A 158 -8.06 11.60 -8.20
N GLY A 159 -8.27 10.28 -8.08
CA GLY A 159 -9.19 9.55 -8.95
C GLY A 159 -8.74 9.50 -10.41
N ASP A 160 -7.42 9.44 -10.65
CA ASP A 160 -6.84 9.36 -12.00
C ASP A 160 -7.14 8.00 -12.63
N ASP A 161 -7.55 8.00 -13.90
CA ASP A 161 -7.80 6.80 -14.70
C ASP A 161 -7.10 6.90 -16.07
N GLU A 162 -7.83 6.70 -17.18
CA GLU A 162 -7.25 6.82 -18.53
C GLU A 162 -7.30 8.27 -19.02
N ALA A 163 -6.13 8.92 -19.11
CA ALA A 163 -6.03 10.27 -19.64
C ALA A 163 -6.40 10.32 -21.14
N SER A 164 -7.30 11.23 -21.49
CA SER A 164 -7.81 11.45 -22.87
C SER A 164 -6.77 12.01 -23.85
N GLY A 165 -5.65 12.52 -23.33
CA GLY A 165 -4.60 13.11 -24.15
C GLY A 165 -3.30 13.41 -23.40
N LEU A 166 -2.29 13.83 -24.17
CA LEU A 166 -0.93 14.01 -23.67
C LEU A 166 -0.81 15.13 -22.62
N GLY A 167 -1.57 16.21 -22.76
CA GLY A 167 -1.59 17.30 -21.80
C GLY A 167 -2.11 16.86 -20.44
N GLN A 168 -3.27 16.18 -20.43
CA GLN A 168 -3.90 15.66 -19.22
C GLN A 168 -3.00 14.64 -18.52
N ARG A 169 -2.43 13.69 -19.27
CA ARG A 169 -1.48 12.70 -18.71
C ARG A 169 -0.30 13.37 -18.01
N ARG A 170 0.30 14.38 -18.64
CA ARG A 170 1.42 15.12 -18.03
C ARG A 170 1.00 15.89 -16.79
N PHE A 171 -0.18 16.50 -16.81
CA PHE A 171 -0.73 17.20 -15.65
C PHE A 171 -0.97 16.24 -14.47
N TRP A 172 -1.55 15.06 -14.74
CA TRP A 172 -1.80 14.00 -13.73
C TRP A 172 -0.51 13.46 -13.11
N GLU A 173 0.49 13.19 -13.93
CA GLU A 173 1.81 12.76 -13.45
C GLU A 173 2.52 13.86 -12.67
N ASP A 174 2.43 15.10 -13.15
CA ASP A 174 3.02 16.26 -12.51
C ASP A 174 2.40 16.50 -11.11
N ARG A 175 1.10 16.26 -10.91
CA ARG A 175 0.42 16.36 -9.60
C ARG A 175 0.67 15.14 -8.71
N ALA A 176 0.72 13.94 -9.28
CA ALA A 176 1.00 12.72 -8.54
C ALA A 176 2.42 12.70 -7.97
N ASP A 177 3.41 13.22 -8.70
CA ASP A 177 4.77 13.45 -8.19
C ASP A 177 4.78 14.31 -6.92
N LEU A 178 4.11 15.46 -6.96
CA LEU A 178 4.14 16.42 -5.85
C LEU A 178 3.36 15.92 -4.63
N LEU A 179 2.17 15.35 -4.84
CA LEU A 179 1.40 14.78 -3.75
C LEU A 179 2.09 13.54 -3.17
N GLY A 180 2.62 12.65 -4.01
CA GLY A 180 3.36 11.46 -3.57
C GLY A 180 4.60 11.82 -2.76
N LEU A 181 5.36 12.84 -3.18
CA LEU A 181 6.47 13.42 -2.43
C LEU A 181 6.03 13.90 -1.04
N ARG A 182 4.95 14.66 -0.97
CA ARG A 182 4.41 15.18 0.31
C ARG A 182 3.91 14.05 1.22
N ILE A 183 3.22 13.05 0.66
CA ILE A 183 2.75 11.88 1.40
C ILE A 183 3.94 11.13 2.00
N ALA A 184 4.96 10.82 1.20
CA ALA A 184 6.16 10.11 1.67
C ALA A 184 6.90 10.92 2.76
N HIS A 185 7.05 12.23 2.56
CA HIS A 185 7.65 13.11 3.56
C HIS A 185 6.86 13.09 4.89
N CYS A 186 5.54 13.25 4.84
CA CYS A 186 4.70 13.25 6.04
C CYS A 186 4.60 11.88 6.72
N ALA A 187 4.88 10.79 5.99
CA ALA A 187 5.06 9.46 6.55
C ALA A 187 6.44 9.25 7.20
N GLY A 188 7.34 10.23 7.13
CA GLY A 188 8.65 10.24 7.78
C GLY A 188 9.80 9.66 6.94
N TYR A 189 9.60 9.48 5.63
CA TYR A 189 10.65 9.02 4.72
C TYR A 189 11.55 10.15 4.24
N ASP A 190 12.81 9.81 3.95
CA ASP A 190 13.80 10.73 3.38
C ASP A 190 13.58 10.87 1.86
N VAL A 191 12.73 11.81 1.49
CA VAL A 191 12.35 12.03 0.09
C VAL A 191 13.52 12.45 -0.81
N ASP A 192 14.57 13.05 -0.27
CA ASP A 192 15.79 13.36 -1.03
C ASP A 192 16.52 12.09 -1.46
N LYS A 193 16.62 11.11 -0.56
CA LYS A 193 17.11 9.76 -0.90
C LYS A 193 16.16 9.05 -1.86
N GLY A 194 14.84 9.17 -1.63
CA GLY A 194 13.83 8.57 -2.50
C GLY A 194 13.97 9.00 -3.97
N LEU A 195 14.29 10.27 -4.22
CA LEU A 195 14.50 10.82 -5.56
C LEU A 195 15.70 10.20 -6.30
N ALA A 196 16.64 9.56 -5.59
CA ALA A 196 17.77 8.86 -6.21
C ALA A 196 17.31 7.68 -7.09
N TYR A 197 16.15 7.08 -6.77
CA TYR A 197 15.54 6.01 -7.57
C TYR A 197 15.39 6.37 -9.04
N TRP A 198 14.80 7.53 -9.34
CA TRP A 198 14.56 8.01 -10.71
C TRP A 198 15.87 8.20 -11.47
N THR A 199 16.90 8.72 -10.80
CA THR A 199 18.21 8.95 -11.41
C THR A 199 18.95 7.65 -11.70
N ARG A 200 18.86 6.63 -10.83
CA ARG A 200 19.47 5.31 -11.09
C ARG A 200 18.70 4.49 -12.12
N ARG A 201 17.36 4.58 -12.14
CA ARG A 201 16.54 3.89 -13.14
C ARG A 201 16.86 4.40 -14.54
N ASP A 202 17.13 5.70 -14.70
CA ASP A 202 17.60 6.28 -15.96
C ASP A 202 18.89 5.65 -16.48
N ALA A 203 19.85 5.34 -15.59
CA ALA A 203 21.12 4.74 -15.99
C ALA A 203 21.01 3.28 -16.46
N LYS A 204 19.98 2.54 -16.03
CA LYS A 204 19.78 1.12 -16.38
C LYS A 204 18.78 0.90 -17.53
N ASP A 205 17.89 1.85 -17.78
CA ASP A 205 16.83 1.77 -18.81
C ASP A 205 17.31 2.26 -20.19
N TRP A 206 18.59 2.03 -20.52
CA TRP A 206 19.26 2.57 -21.71
C TRP A 206 18.64 2.15 -23.05
N LEU A 207 17.87 1.06 -23.06
CA LEU A 207 17.16 0.52 -24.23
C LEU A 207 15.72 1.03 -24.40
N ARG A 208 15.21 1.87 -23.48
CA ARG A 208 13.95 2.64 -23.63
C ARG A 208 14.18 4.13 -23.94
N LEU A 209 15.44 4.55 -24.15
CA LEU A 209 15.82 5.93 -24.50
C LEU A 209 15.22 6.43 -25.84
N PHE A 210 14.54 5.57 -26.60
CA PHE A 210 13.80 5.92 -27.81
C PHE A 210 12.30 5.66 -27.59
N ARG A 211 11.56 6.72 -27.21
CA ARG A 211 10.09 6.84 -26.99
C ARG A 211 9.56 6.44 -25.60
N ASP A 212 9.27 7.48 -24.81
CA ASP A 212 7.88 7.72 -24.43
C ASP A 212 7.59 9.23 -24.44
N PRO A 213 6.95 9.79 -25.49
CA PRO A 213 6.57 11.21 -25.55
C PRO A 213 5.53 11.59 -24.48
N THR A 214 4.99 10.60 -23.78
CA THR A 214 3.82 10.62 -22.90
C THR A 214 4.06 11.35 -21.57
N HIS A 215 5.31 11.38 -21.08
CA HIS A 215 5.70 12.02 -19.82
C HIS A 215 6.81 13.07 -20.03
N ARG A 216 7.01 13.97 -19.05
CA ARG A 216 8.24 14.78 -19.00
C ARG A 216 9.44 13.87 -18.78
N SER A 217 10.64 14.33 -19.16
CA SER A 217 11.86 13.61 -18.79
C SER A 217 11.95 13.45 -17.27
N ARG A 218 12.43 12.31 -16.79
CA ARG A 218 12.54 12.01 -15.36
C ARG A 218 13.41 13.06 -14.63
N GLY A 219 14.47 13.57 -15.27
CA GLY A 219 15.25 14.70 -14.75
C GLY A 219 14.44 15.99 -14.53
N ALA A 220 13.48 16.31 -15.40
CA ALA A 220 12.58 17.45 -15.22
C ALA A 220 11.58 17.22 -14.07
N ARG A 221 11.08 15.99 -13.90
CA ARG A 221 10.24 15.59 -12.75
C ARG A 221 11.01 15.74 -11.43
N VAL A 222 12.23 15.18 -11.35
CA VAL A 222 13.10 15.31 -10.17
C VAL A 222 13.43 16.75 -9.84
N LYS A 223 13.71 17.59 -10.85
CA LYS A 223 13.94 19.02 -10.63
C LYS A 223 12.73 19.69 -9.96
N ARG A 224 11.52 19.45 -10.47
CA ARG A 224 10.28 19.99 -9.89
C ARG A 224 10.04 19.50 -8.46
N MET A 225 10.24 18.21 -8.20
CA MET A 225 10.11 17.66 -6.85
C MET A 225 11.14 18.28 -5.89
N ARG A 226 12.37 18.54 -6.34
CA ARG A 226 13.38 19.24 -5.52
C ARG A 226 13.03 20.69 -5.23
N GLU A 227 12.40 21.39 -6.16
CA GLU A 227 11.89 22.76 -5.94
C GLU A 227 10.80 22.78 -4.85
N GLU A 228 9.99 21.72 -4.77
CA GLU A 228 8.92 21.55 -3.77
C GLU A 228 9.46 21.25 -2.35
N LEU A 229 10.66 20.65 -2.22
CA LEU A 229 11.21 20.25 -0.92
C LEU A 229 11.27 21.39 0.10
N ALA A 230 11.52 22.62 -0.37
CA ALA A 230 11.62 23.80 0.48
C ALA A 230 10.28 24.26 1.08
N SER A 231 9.15 23.79 0.54
CA SER A 231 7.79 24.16 0.95
C SER A 231 6.98 23.02 1.53
N LEU A 232 7.61 21.87 1.82
CA LEU A 232 6.90 20.73 2.39
C LEU A 232 6.34 21.06 3.78
N SER A 233 5.07 20.71 3.98
CA SER A 233 4.36 20.84 5.26
C SER A 233 3.42 19.66 5.46
N CYS A 234 3.19 19.29 6.72
CA CYS A 234 2.30 18.21 7.11
C CYS A 234 1.12 18.72 7.96
N PRO A 235 -0.11 18.19 7.77
CA PRO A 235 -0.49 17.21 6.76
C PRO A 235 -0.38 17.78 5.34
N PRO A 236 -0.23 16.93 4.30
CA PRO A 236 -0.22 17.41 2.93
C PRO A 236 -1.55 18.10 2.64
N ALA A 237 -1.51 19.27 1.97
CA ALA A 237 -2.72 19.87 1.46
C ALA A 237 -3.36 18.88 0.46
N LEU A 238 -4.54 18.38 0.82
CA LEU A 238 -5.32 17.55 -0.08
C LEU A 238 -5.85 18.41 -1.23
N PRO A 239 -5.95 17.85 -2.43
CA PRO A 239 -6.51 18.59 -3.56
C PRO A 239 -7.97 18.96 -3.30
N ASP A 240 -8.37 20.12 -3.83
CA ASP A 240 -9.78 20.49 -3.86
C ASP A 240 -10.50 19.58 -4.85
N MET A 241 -11.23 18.60 -4.32
CA MET A 241 -11.96 17.60 -5.11
C MET A 241 -13.22 18.21 -5.78
N THR A 242 -13.46 19.52 -5.63
CA THR A 242 -14.67 20.19 -6.14
C THR A 242 -14.54 20.83 -7.53
N GLY A 243 -13.45 20.62 -8.25
CA GLY A 243 -13.31 21.19 -9.61
C GLY A 243 -12.30 20.47 -10.49
N ASP A 244 -12.82 19.65 -11.40
CA ASP A 244 -12.39 19.58 -12.82
C ASP A 244 -13.24 18.50 -13.54
N GLU A 245 -14.52 18.81 -13.77
CA GLU A 245 -15.17 18.35 -15.01
C GLU A 245 -14.74 19.31 -16.11
N GLY A 246 -13.60 19.01 -16.74
CA GLY A 246 -13.04 19.78 -17.87
C GLY A 246 -12.68 18.86 -19.03
#